data_AF-W3XGL0-F1
#
_entry.id   AF-W3XGL0-F1
#
_cell.length_a   1.000
_cell.length_b   1.000
_cell.length_c   1.000
_cell.angle_alpha   90.00
_cell.angle_beta   90.00
_cell.angle_gamma   90.00
#
_symmetry.space_group_name_H-M   'P 1'
#
loop_
_entity.id
_entity.type
_entity.pdbx_description
1 polymer ?
#
loop_
_entity_poly.entity_id
_entity_poly.type
_entity_poly.pdbx_seq_one_letter_code
_entity_poly.pdbx_strand_id
1 'polypeptide(L)'
;MFAKICHILPLGLGAVAVAIQSRATTNIGFYAYASSSSAGIGGLPVQYIDGMAYVVDTAVVTTGENVTFSLVSTTFAATTADGDKSLLYIPSTSGAVGFTSAASETKVTTKFGTYGTVVYNYHTGSIETLFYAEPTETTGLWQLTWDSDNTDAIAVAIKDNAPTS
;
A
#
# COMPACT_ATOMS: atom_id res chain seq x y z
N MET A 1 -35.45 -20.64 -66.59
CA MET A 1 -34.45 -19.71 -66.01
C MET A 1 -35.14 -18.91 -64.93
N PHE A 2 -34.64 -18.95 -63.68
CA PHE A 2 -34.54 -17.86 -62.71
C PHE A 2 -34.08 -18.48 -61.38
N ALA A 3 -32.79 -18.31 -61.07
CA ALA A 3 -32.18 -18.71 -59.80
C ALA A 3 -32.25 -17.53 -58.83
N LYS A 4 -32.57 -17.77 -57.54
CA LYS A 4 -32.38 -16.76 -56.48
C LYS A 4 -31.93 -17.36 -55.14
N ILE A 5 -30.62 -17.22 -54.92
CA ILE A 5 -29.92 -16.69 -53.74
C ILE A 5 -30.22 -17.35 -52.39
N CYS A 6 -29.33 -18.28 -52.04
CA CYS A 6 -29.07 -18.79 -50.69
C CYS A 6 -28.46 -17.69 -49.81
N HIS A 7 -29.11 -17.35 -48.69
CA HIS A 7 -28.55 -16.50 -47.64
C HIS A 7 -27.97 -17.38 -46.54
N ILE A 8 -26.65 -17.34 -46.36
CA ILE A 8 -25.95 -17.97 -45.24
C ILE A 8 -25.59 -16.85 -44.25
N LEU A 9 -26.14 -16.92 -43.04
CA LEU A 9 -25.80 -16.03 -41.93
C LEU A 9 -24.74 -16.74 -41.05
N PRO A 10 -23.49 -16.26 -40.94
CA PRO A 10 -22.56 -16.79 -39.94
C PRO A 10 -22.82 -16.08 -38.59
N LEU A 11 -23.39 -16.82 -37.65
CA LEU A 11 -23.63 -16.37 -36.28
C LEU A 11 -22.45 -16.74 -35.37
N GLY A 12 -21.82 -15.69 -34.82
CA GLY A 12 -21.29 -15.66 -33.46
C GLY A 12 -19.87 -16.14 -33.23
N LEU A 13 -18.90 -15.21 -33.30
CA LEU A 13 -17.65 -15.36 -32.54
C LEU A 13 -17.98 -15.21 -31.05
N GLY A 14 -17.93 -16.32 -30.31
CA GLY A 14 -17.94 -16.28 -28.85
C GLY A 14 -16.61 -15.74 -28.33
N ALA A 15 -16.63 -14.58 -27.67
CA ALA A 15 -15.50 -14.12 -26.89
C ALA A 15 -15.37 -15.01 -25.64
N VAL A 16 -14.32 -15.83 -25.57
CA VAL A 16 -13.94 -16.50 -24.33
C VAL A 16 -13.37 -15.45 -23.38
N ALA A 17 -14.12 -15.10 -22.33
CA ALA A 17 -13.61 -14.30 -21.25
C ALA A 17 -12.48 -15.08 -20.55
N VAL A 18 -11.25 -14.57 -20.65
CA VAL A 18 -10.13 -15.08 -19.86
C VAL A 18 -10.41 -14.74 -18.40
N ALA A 19 -10.46 -15.76 -17.54
CA ALA A 19 -10.55 -15.55 -16.10
C ALA A 19 -9.34 -14.72 -15.65
N ILE A 20 -9.60 -13.59 -14.99
CA ILE A 20 -8.55 -12.76 -14.40
C ILE A 20 -7.85 -13.63 -13.35
N GLN A 21 -6.60 -14.00 -13.62
CA GLN A 21 -5.78 -14.72 -12.66
C GLN A 21 -5.51 -13.81 -11.47
N SER A 22 -5.81 -14.29 -10.26
CA SER A 22 -5.34 -13.68 -9.03
C SER A 22 -3.82 -13.56 -9.10
N ARG A 23 -3.29 -12.36 -8.86
CA ARG A 23 -1.84 -12.18 -8.71
C ARG A 23 -1.36 -13.02 -7.53
N ALA A 24 -0.16 -13.60 -7.65
CA ALA A 24 0.48 -14.30 -6.55
C ALA A 24 0.66 -13.34 -5.38
N THR A 25 0.28 -13.76 -4.17
CA THR A 25 0.63 -13.09 -2.92
C THR A 25 2.14 -13.21 -2.71
N THR A 26 2.90 -12.29 -3.28
CA THR A 26 4.32 -12.14 -2.96
C THR A 26 4.44 -11.34 -1.68
N ASN A 27 5.19 -11.87 -0.71
CA ASN A 27 5.61 -11.08 0.44
C ASN A 27 6.41 -9.88 -0.06
N ILE A 28 5.91 -8.67 0.20
CA ILE A 28 6.50 -7.41 -0.27
C ILE A 28 6.90 -6.54 0.92
N GLY A 29 7.94 -5.74 0.74
CA GLY A 29 8.28 -4.67 1.69
C GLY A 29 7.65 -3.36 1.23
N PHE A 30 7.39 -2.45 2.17
CA PHE A 30 6.96 -1.10 1.83
C PHE A 30 8.09 -0.11 1.99
N TYR A 31 8.14 0.85 1.07
CA TYR A 31 9.19 1.86 0.99
C TYR A 31 8.58 3.23 0.72
N ALA A 32 9.03 4.24 1.45
CA ALA A 32 8.54 5.60 1.34
C ALA A 32 9.40 6.42 0.37
N TYR A 33 8.72 7.18 -0.49
CA TYR A 33 9.33 8.09 -1.46
C TYR A 33 8.70 9.47 -1.30
N ALA A 34 9.47 10.43 -0.79
CA ALA A 34 9.01 11.81 -0.67
C ALA A 34 8.87 12.48 -2.04
N SER A 35 7.96 13.46 -2.09
CA SER A 35 7.80 14.34 -3.25
C SER A 35 8.99 15.30 -3.45
N SER A 36 9.72 15.61 -2.38
CA SER A 36 10.94 16.42 -2.41
C SER A 36 12.17 15.59 -2.06
N SER A 37 13.22 15.68 -2.89
CA SER A 37 14.52 15.04 -2.65
C SER A 37 15.28 15.63 -1.45
N SER A 38 14.94 16.85 -1.01
CA SER A 38 15.57 17.49 0.15
C SER A 38 15.19 16.85 1.49
N ALA A 39 14.13 16.04 1.52
CA ALA A 39 13.66 15.38 2.73
C ALA A 39 14.54 14.20 3.18
N GLY A 40 15.44 13.70 2.31
CA GLY A 40 16.22 12.49 2.60
C GLY A 40 15.42 11.18 2.56
N ILE A 41 14.13 11.22 2.20
CA ILE A 41 13.24 10.06 2.15
C ILE A 41 13.12 9.59 0.69
N GLY A 42 14.05 8.73 0.28
CA GLY A 42 14.13 8.19 -1.08
C GLY A 42 14.24 6.68 -1.08
N GLY A 43 13.12 5.98 -0.89
CA GLY A 43 13.09 4.51 -0.83
C GLY A 43 13.49 3.95 0.53
N LEU A 44 13.29 4.71 1.61
CA LEU A 44 13.50 4.23 2.97
C LEU A 44 12.41 3.20 3.35
N PRO A 45 12.75 2.09 4.03
CA PRO A 45 11.79 1.07 4.40
C PRO A 45 10.77 1.58 5.43
N VAL A 46 9.57 1.00 5.36
CA VAL A 46 8.55 1.10 6.41
C VAL A 46 8.73 -0.09 7.35
N GLN A 47 8.93 0.19 8.64
CA GLN A 47 9.17 -0.80 9.69
C GLN A 47 8.13 -0.72 10.80
N TYR A 48 8.05 -1.80 11.58
CA TYR A 48 7.25 -1.90 12.79
C TYR A 48 8.06 -1.44 14.00
N ILE A 49 7.50 -0.53 14.81
CA ILE A 49 8.02 -0.16 16.13
C ILE A 49 6.82 0.03 17.06
N ASP A 50 6.75 -0.75 18.14
CA ASP A 50 5.74 -0.64 19.19
C ASP A 50 4.27 -0.53 18.70
N GLY A 51 3.91 -1.31 17.67
CA GLY A 51 2.55 -1.33 17.13
C GLY A 51 2.28 -0.30 16.03
N MET A 52 3.24 0.57 15.71
CA MET A 52 3.09 1.65 14.74
C MET A 52 4.04 1.46 13.54
N ALA A 53 3.68 2.08 12.42
CA ALA A 53 4.49 2.07 11.21
C ALA A 53 5.39 3.31 11.15
N TYR A 54 6.68 3.09 10.93
CA TYR A 54 7.67 4.17 10.81
C TYR A 54 8.42 4.07 9.49
N VAL A 55 8.74 5.22 8.91
CA VAL A 55 9.75 5.32 7.84
C VAL A 55 11.10 5.45 8.53
N VAL A 56 12.04 4.58 8.17
CA VAL A 56 13.30 4.44 8.92
C VAL A 56 14.50 4.53 7.99
N ASP A 57 15.44 5.42 8.33
CA ASP A 57 16.81 5.33 7.83
C ASP A 57 17.58 4.29 8.64
N THR A 58 17.66 3.07 8.10
CA THR A 58 18.31 1.93 8.75
C THR A 58 19.83 2.08 8.90
N ALA A 59 20.44 3.08 8.27
CA ALA A 59 21.84 3.41 8.51
C ALA A 59 22.04 4.17 9.84
N VAL A 60 20.98 4.78 10.37
CA VAL A 60 21.00 5.62 11.58
C VAL A 60 20.25 4.94 12.74
N VAL A 61 19.11 4.29 12.45
CA VAL A 61 18.21 3.72 13.46
C VAL A 61 18.09 2.21 13.31
N THR A 62 18.21 1.48 14.41
CA THR A 62 18.24 -0.01 14.43
C THR A 62 17.13 -0.65 15.25
N THR A 63 16.23 0.14 15.83
CA THR A 63 15.20 -0.33 16.78
C THR A 63 13.94 -0.89 16.10
N GLY A 64 13.84 -0.84 14.77
CA GLY A 64 12.67 -1.29 14.02
C GLY A 64 12.77 -2.70 13.49
N GLU A 65 11.61 -3.35 13.40
CA GLU A 65 11.47 -4.68 12.80
C GLU A 65 11.08 -4.57 11.32
N ASN A 66 11.71 -5.40 10.49
CA ASN A 66 11.28 -5.55 9.11
C ASN A 66 9.89 -6.20 9.06
N VAL A 67 9.03 -5.63 8.21
CA VAL A 67 7.67 -6.13 8.00
C VAL A 67 7.54 -6.59 6.56
N THR A 68 6.98 -7.79 6.40
CA THR A 68 6.55 -8.28 5.09
C THR A 68 5.03 -8.20 4.98
N PHE A 69 4.56 -7.67 3.87
CA PHE A 69 3.15 -7.48 3.60
C PHE A 69 2.65 -8.47 2.56
N SER A 70 1.42 -8.92 2.74
CA SER A 70 0.68 -9.73 1.78
C SER A 70 -0.71 -9.14 1.61
N LEU A 71 -1.04 -8.75 0.38
CA LEU A 71 -2.38 -8.23 0.06
C LEU A 71 -3.34 -9.40 -0.11
N VAL A 72 -4.28 -9.55 0.81
CA VAL A 72 -5.36 -10.54 0.73
C VAL A 72 -6.67 -9.79 0.50
N SER A 73 -7.21 -9.90 -0.72
CA SER A 73 -8.36 -9.12 -1.17
C SER A 73 -8.09 -7.60 -1.09
N THR A 74 -8.52 -6.93 -0.03
CA THR A 74 -8.36 -5.47 0.17
C THR A 74 -7.66 -5.13 1.48
N THR A 75 -6.98 -6.11 2.08
CA THR A 75 -6.34 -5.99 3.39
C THR A 75 -4.87 -6.36 3.25
N PHE A 76 -3.99 -5.50 3.77
CA PHE A 76 -2.58 -5.85 3.91
C PHE A 76 -2.36 -6.58 5.24
N ALA A 77 -2.12 -7.89 5.16
CA ALA A 77 -1.60 -8.67 6.28
C ALA A 77 -0.09 -8.41 6.40
N ALA A 78 0.34 -7.99 7.57
CA ALA A 78 1.72 -7.70 7.90
C ALA A 78 2.28 -8.82 8.78
N THR A 79 3.48 -9.30 8.48
CA THR A 79 4.20 -10.30 9.27
C THR A 79 5.56 -9.71 9.66
N THR A 80 5.83 -9.62 10.96
CA THR A 80 7.14 -9.18 11.47
C THR A 80 8.18 -10.30 11.39
N ALA A 81 9.44 -9.99 11.70
CA ALA A 81 10.53 -10.96 11.68
C ALA A 81 10.30 -12.14 12.65
N ASP A 82 9.65 -11.89 13.78
CA ASP A 82 9.31 -12.91 14.79
C ASP A 82 8.08 -13.76 14.41
N GLY A 83 7.44 -13.44 13.28
CA GLY A 83 6.30 -14.18 12.74
C GLY A 83 4.95 -13.72 13.24
N ASP A 84 4.91 -12.64 14.04
CA ASP A 84 3.66 -12.04 14.49
C ASP A 84 2.89 -11.45 13.32
N LYS A 85 1.60 -11.79 13.26
CA LYS A 85 0.70 -11.36 12.18
C LYS A 85 -0.25 -10.29 12.67
N SER A 86 -0.27 -9.19 11.93
CA SER A 86 -1.19 -8.06 12.15
C SER A 86 -1.75 -7.56 10.82
N LEU A 87 -2.72 -6.68 10.88
CA LEU A 87 -3.24 -5.94 9.74
C LEU A 87 -2.66 -4.53 9.77
N LEU A 88 -2.23 -4.02 8.61
CA LEU A 88 -1.99 -2.59 8.48
C LEU A 88 -3.33 -1.84 8.63
N TYR A 89 -3.33 -0.74 9.38
CA TYR A 89 -4.47 0.15 9.47
C TYR A 89 -4.04 1.60 9.19
N ILE A 90 -4.95 2.36 8.56
CA ILE A 90 -4.95 3.82 8.61
C ILE A 90 -6.06 4.28 9.56
N PRO A 91 -5.90 5.41 10.26
CA PRO A 91 -6.99 6.05 10.99
C PRO A 91 -8.19 6.34 10.08
N SER A 92 -9.40 6.37 10.65
CA SER A 92 -10.61 6.71 9.88
C SER A 92 -10.71 8.18 9.46
N THR A 93 -9.87 9.05 10.03
CA THR A 93 -9.81 10.49 9.74
C THR A 93 -8.37 10.88 9.45
N SER A 94 -7.57 11.14 10.46
CA SER A 94 -6.14 11.44 10.35
C SER A 94 -5.33 10.84 11.51
N GLY A 95 -4.01 10.76 11.33
CA GLY A 95 -3.06 10.40 12.38
C GLY A 95 -2.16 9.21 12.07
N ALA A 96 -1.61 8.57 13.11
CA ALA A 96 -0.62 7.51 12.99
C ALA A 96 -1.16 6.23 12.31
N VAL A 97 -0.43 5.79 11.29
CA VAL A 97 -0.58 4.48 10.65
C VAL A 97 0.09 3.43 11.53
N GLY A 98 -0.55 2.27 11.66
CA GLY A 98 0.00 1.22 12.50
C GLY A 98 -0.55 -0.15 12.19
N PHE A 99 -0.39 -1.04 13.17
CA PHE A 99 -0.72 -2.45 13.06
C PHE A 99 -1.75 -2.83 14.11
N THR A 100 -2.68 -3.71 13.73
CA THR A 100 -3.75 -4.16 14.63
C THR A 100 -4.16 -5.59 14.31
N SER A 101 -4.54 -6.36 15.33
CA SER A 101 -5.10 -7.70 15.14
C SER A 101 -6.57 -7.68 14.70
N ALA A 102 -7.26 -6.56 14.92
CA ALA A 102 -8.69 -6.41 14.61
C ALA A 102 -9.01 -5.00 14.07
N ALA A 103 -9.97 -4.95 13.15
CA ALA A 103 -10.54 -3.70 12.67
C ALA A 103 -11.42 -3.03 13.73
N SER A 104 -11.55 -1.71 13.67
CA SER A 104 -12.49 -0.93 14.49
C SER A 104 -13.03 0.26 13.69
N GLU A 105 -14.00 0.99 14.24
CA GLU A 105 -14.52 2.22 13.60
C GLU A 105 -13.44 3.30 13.40
N THR A 106 -12.39 3.27 14.22
CA THR A 106 -11.27 4.23 14.17
C THR A 106 -10.05 3.70 13.41
N LYS A 107 -10.02 2.40 13.08
CA LYS A 107 -8.90 1.72 12.42
C LYS A 107 -9.37 1.02 11.15
N VAL A 108 -9.14 1.67 10.02
CA VAL A 108 -9.49 1.15 8.69
C VAL A 108 -8.40 0.18 8.23
N THR A 109 -8.72 -1.11 8.21
CA THR A 109 -7.79 -2.18 7.79
C THR A 109 -8.09 -2.74 6.39
N THR A 110 -9.12 -2.23 5.72
CA THR A 110 -9.61 -2.76 4.44
C THR A 110 -9.58 -1.67 3.37
N LYS A 111 -9.99 -2.03 2.15
CA LYS A 111 -10.02 -1.13 0.98
C LYS A 111 -8.66 -0.65 0.53
N PHE A 112 -7.60 -1.34 0.94
CA PHE A 112 -6.27 -1.15 0.41
C PHE A 112 -6.11 -1.82 -0.96
N GLY A 113 -5.18 -1.29 -1.74
CA GLY A 113 -4.72 -1.92 -2.97
C GLY A 113 -3.42 -1.29 -3.46
N THR A 114 -2.97 -1.75 -4.63
CA THR A 114 -1.84 -1.15 -5.34
C THR A 114 -2.23 -0.71 -6.74
N TYR A 115 -1.75 0.46 -7.15
CA TYR A 115 -1.83 0.94 -8.53
C TYR A 115 -0.40 1.04 -9.09
N GLY A 116 -0.04 0.10 -9.97
CA GLY A 116 1.37 -0.15 -10.26
C GLY A 116 2.07 -0.66 -9.00
N THR A 117 3.05 0.09 -8.50
CA THR A 117 3.74 -0.20 -7.23
C THR A 117 3.27 0.68 -6.07
N VAL A 118 2.41 1.67 -6.31
CA VAL A 118 1.98 2.63 -5.29
C VAL A 118 0.81 2.05 -4.49
N VAL A 119 0.94 2.08 -3.17
CA VAL A 119 -0.10 1.68 -2.21
C VAL A 119 -1.15 2.78 -2.09
N TYR A 120 -2.43 2.41 -2.16
CA TYR A 120 -3.55 3.31 -1.95
C TYR A 120 -4.56 2.74 -0.96
N ASN A 121 -5.44 3.61 -0.45
CA ASN A 121 -6.69 3.22 0.18
C ASN A 121 -7.88 3.81 -0.58
N TYR A 122 -8.97 3.05 -0.75
CA TYR A 122 -10.23 3.59 -1.24
C TYR A 122 -11.04 4.15 -0.08
N HIS A 123 -10.90 5.45 0.14
CA HIS A 123 -11.49 6.18 1.25
C HIS A 123 -12.48 7.23 0.72
N THR A 124 -13.61 7.43 1.42
CA THR A 124 -14.64 8.44 1.05
C THR A 124 -15.16 8.45 -0.40
N GLY A 125 -15.02 7.36 -1.15
CA GLY A 125 -15.49 7.25 -2.54
C GLY A 125 -14.41 7.49 -3.61
N SER A 126 -13.18 7.78 -3.19
CA SER A 126 -12.01 8.04 -4.04
C SER A 126 -10.86 7.09 -3.72
N ILE A 127 -9.94 6.92 -4.68
CA ILE A 127 -8.62 6.33 -4.42
C ILE A 127 -7.73 7.44 -3.86
N GLU A 128 -7.14 7.20 -2.71
CA GLU A 128 -6.34 8.18 -1.96
C GLU A 128 -4.98 7.60 -1.58
N THR A 129 -3.98 8.48 -1.54
CA THR A 129 -2.59 8.19 -1.14
C THR A 129 -2.11 9.26 -0.17
N LEU A 130 -2.88 9.53 0.88
CA LEU A 130 -2.64 10.60 1.85
C LEU A 130 -1.62 10.18 2.91
N PHE A 131 -0.52 9.55 2.50
CA PHE A 131 0.54 9.15 3.41
C PHE A 131 1.54 10.29 3.62
N TYR A 132 1.92 10.49 4.88
CA TYR A 132 2.90 11.48 5.28
C TYR A 132 3.94 10.84 6.21
N ALA A 133 5.17 11.34 6.13
CA ALA A 133 6.25 11.02 7.05
C ALA A 133 6.42 12.20 8.00
N GLU A 134 5.98 12.04 9.24
CA GLU A 134 6.04 13.06 10.26
C GLU A 134 7.32 12.92 11.08
N PRO A 135 8.15 13.97 11.20
CA PRO A 135 9.43 13.88 11.90
C PRO A 135 9.23 13.55 13.38
N THR A 136 10.14 12.74 13.92
CA THR A 136 10.22 12.47 15.37
C THR A 136 11.41 13.23 15.97
N GLU A 137 11.59 13.12 17.28
CA GLU A 137 12.79 13.62 17.98
C GLU A 137 14.07 12.86 17.58
N THR A 138 13.94 11.71 16.91
CA THR A 138 15.07 10.90 16.46
C THR A 138 15.36 11.16 14.98
N THR A 139 16.56 11.65 14.68
CA THR A 139 17.04 11.80 13.31
C THR A 139 17.01 10.45 12.57
N GLY A 140 16.49 10.46 11.33
CA GLY A 140 16.37 9.24 10.54
C GLY A 140 15.12 8.41 10.88
N LEU A 141 14.21 8.93 11.71
CA LEU A 141 12.97 8.27 12.09
C LEU A 141 11.77 9.20 11.89
N TRP A 142 10.80 8.74 11.10
CA TRP A 142 9.55 9.44 10.86
C TRP A 142 8.36 8.53 11.14
N GLN A 143 7.37 9.03 11.87
CA GLN A 143 6.09 8.35 12.04
C GLN A 143 5.34 8.37 10.71
N LEU A 144 4.92 7.21 10.20
CA LEU A 144 4.03 7.17 9.06
C LEU A 144 2.63 7.57 9.52
N THR A 145 2.04 8.56 8.87
CA THR A 145 0.72 9.11 9.19
C THR A 145 -0.17 9.13 7.95
N TRP A 146 -1.48 9.15 8.17
CA TRP A 146 -2.51 9.33 7.16
C TRP A 146 -3.16 10.69 7.35
N ASP A 147 -3.32 11.44 6.26
CA ASP A 147 -3.98 12.76 6.22
C ASP A 147 -3.49 13.71 7.33
N SER A 148 -2.15 13.78 7.51
CA SER A 148 -1.57 14.60 8.58
C SER A 148 -1.77 16.09 8.31
N ASP A 149 -2.16 16.81 9.36
CA ASP A 149 -2.29 18.27 9.40
C ASP A 149 -1.03 18.96 9.96
N ASN A 150 0.00 18.18 10.34
CA ASN A 150 1.26 18.72 10.80
C ASN A 150 2.02 19.38 9.63
N THR A 151 2.41 20.66 9.82
CA THR A 151 3.12 21.45 8.82
C THR A 151 4.52 20.94 8.49
N ASP A 152 5.12 20.18 9.41
CA ASP A 152 6.45 19.58 9.25
C ASP A 152 6.37 18.18 8.63
N ALA A 153 5.16 17.63 8.45
CA ALA A 153 4.98 16.33 7.83
C ALA A 153 5.25 16.37 6.32
N ILE A 154 5.98 15.37 5.84
CA ILE A 154 6.42 15.29 4.45
C ILE A 154 5.49 14.33 3.70
N ALA A 155 4.82 14.80 2.65
CA ALA A 155 4.00 13.92 1.81
C ALA A 155 4.87 12.85 1.13
N VAL A 156 4.48 11.58 1.27
CA VAL A 156 5.21 10.43 0.73
C VAL A 156 4.29 9.50 -0.06
N ALA A 157 4.83 8.92 -1.13
CA ALA A 157 4.22 7.75 -1.77
C ALA A 157 4.80 6.48 -1.13
N ILE A 158 3.92 5.57 -0.71
CA ILE A 158 4.33 4.24 -0.25
C ILE A 158 4.33 3.30 -1.46
N LYS A 159 5.45 2.59 -1.67
CA LYS A 159 5.59 1.64 -2.78
C LYS A 159 6.00 0.25 -2.29
N ASP A 160 5.62 -0.77 -3.04
CA ASP A 160 5.91 -2.19 -2.75
C ASP A 160 7.27 -2.69 -3.24
N ASN A 161 8.11 -1.79 -3.77
CA ASN A 161 9.41 -2.12 -4.33
C ASN A 161 10.52 -1.24 -3.73
N ALA A 162 11.63 -1.90 -3.41
CA ALA A 162 12.87 -1.23 -3.03
C ALA A 162 13.39 -0.36 -4.20
N PRO A 163 14.16 0.70 -3.92
CA PRO A 163 14.82 1.48 -4.95
C PRO A 163 15.76 0.59 -5.78
N THR A 164 15.66 0.69 -7.10
CA THR A 164 16.56 0.00 -8.03
C THR A 164 17.82 0.84 -8.24
N SER A 165 18.99 0.21 -8.08
CA SER A 165 20.30 0.81 -8.40
C SER A 165 20.49 1.10 -9.88
#